data_AF-A0A0L0T4D1-F1
#
_entry.id   AF-A0A0L0T4D1-F1
#
_cell.length_a   1.000
_cell.length_b   1.000
_cell.length_c   1.000
_cell.angle_alpha   90.00
_cell.angle_beta   90.00
_cell.angle_gamma   90.00
#
_symmetry.space_group_name_H-M   'P 1'
#
loop_
_entity.id
_entity.type
_entity.pdbx_description
1 polymer ?
#
loop_
_entity_poly.entity_id
_entity_poly.type
_entity_poly.pdbx_seq_one_letter_code
_entity_poly.pdbx_strand_id
1 'polypeptide(L)'
;MSNAVVSIPPSPGPDDSAYDDSVPTETTPILGGQPRAYSTGITELSLAARTHLAGLAAVVVLALTVTITVWTRIITDVGLSELYAWHPLLMSTAATLFVTAIAVAQAKPVFLRGLPIPGLRNIRPAVLHGYTAGTAVAFAVSALIIIIRVKSLGGEDQFSSPHGIAGLVAVILAALQAAGGVALRTAQPGQAWIKQVRSAHRAAGYVVAAALAVPLWFGLEYLDAGEGATAWLRAAWGGALAIVAARALLR
;
A
#
# COMPACT_ATOMS: atom_id res chain seq x y z
N MET A 1 41.67 30.54 -59.38
CA MET A 1 41.69 29.18 -58.81
C MET A 1 40.24 28.78 -58.59
N SER A 2 39.74 27.85 -59.41
CA SER A 2 38.33 27.50 -59.53
C SER A 2 38.04 26.27 -58.66
N ASN A 3 37.08 26.37 -57.74
CA ASN A 3 36.66 25.26 -56.89
C ASN A 3 35.59 24.45 -57.63
N ALA A 4 35.96 23.28 -58.13
CA ALA A 4 35.01 22.31 -58.64
C ALA A 4 34.28 21.63 -57.47
N VAL A 5 32.98 21.87 -57.35
CA VAL A 5 32.09 21.11 -56.45
C VAL A 5 31.83 19.76 -57.11
N VAL A 6 32.42 18.71 -56.53
CA VAL A 6 32.11 17.32 -56.89
C VAL A 6 30.78 16.95 -56.25
N SER A 7 29.74 16.81 -57.05
CA SER A 7 28.45 16.26 -56.62
C SER A 7 28.54 14.73 -56.55
N ILE A 8 28.33 14.18 -55.35
CA ILE A 8 28.21 12.74 -55.13
C ILE A 8 26.75 12.35 -55.41
N PRO A 9 26.46 11.38 -56.28
CA PRO A 9 25.10 10.91 -56.50
C PRO A 9 24.57 10.20 -55.23
N PRO A 10 23.26 10.29 -54.94
CA PRO A 10 22.68 9.62 -53.79
C PRO A 10 22.89 8.10 -53.89
N SER A 11 23.27 7.50 -52.77
CA SER A 11 23.39 6.05 -52.62
C SER A 11 22.09 5.37 -53.06
N PRO A 12 22.16 4.27 -53.82
CA PRO A 12 20.98 3.43 -54.04
C PRO A 12 20.45 3.00 -52.68
N GLY A 13 19.17 3.29 -52.41
CA GLY A 13 18.48 2.69 -51.27
C GLY A 13 18.46 1.17 -51.42
N PRO A 14 18.36 0.42 -50.32
CA PRO A 14 18.22 -1.02 -50.41
C PRO A 14 17.03 -1.38 -51.31
N ASP A 15 17.31 -2.29 -52.23
CA ASP A 15 16.34 -2.98 -53.07
C ASP A 15 15.33 -3.71 -52.16
N ASP A 16 14.12 -3.17 -52.06
CA ASP A 16 13.00 -3.75 -51.29
C ASP A 16 12.37 -4.98 -51.97
N SER A 17 12.91 -5.46 -53.10
CA SER A 17 12.38 -6.63 -53.82
C SER A 17 13.04 -7.96 -53.45
N ALA A 18 13.91 -7.96 -52.44
CA ALA A 18 14.58 -9.15 -51.90
C ALA A 18 14.19 -9.49 -50.45
N TYR A 19 12.99 -9.09 -49.99
CA TYR A 19 12.46 -9.59 -48.72
C TYR A 19 11.88 -10.98 -48.92
N ASP A 20 12.70 -11.99 -48.62
CA ASP A 20 12.28 -13.38 -48.50
C ASP A 20 11.32 -13.50 -47.30
N ASP A 21 10.02 -13.59 -47.57
CA ASP A 21 8.94 -13.79 -46.58
C ASP A 21 9.07 -15.10 -45.79
N SER A 22 10.12 -15.91 -46.02
CA SER A 22 10.39 -17.12 -45.25
C SER A 22 11.22 -16.88 -43.98
N VAL A 23 11.67 -15.65 -43.68
CA VAL A 23 12.34 -15.34 -42.41
C VAL A 23 11.31 -15.31 -41.27
N PRO A 24 11.41 -16.20 -40.26
CA PRO A 24 10.46 -16.25 -39.17
C PRO A 24 10.54 -14.97 -38.34
N THR A 25 9.47 -14.17 -38.35
CA THR A 25 9.31 -13.07 -37.40
C THR A 25 9.26 -13.64 -35.97
N GLU A 26 9.79 -12.89 -34.98
CA GLU A 26 9.93 -13.26 -33.55
C GLU A 26 8.63 -13.72 -32.84
N THR A 27 7.51 -13.80 -33.55
CA THR A 27 6.23 -14.27 -33.05
C THR A 27 5.90 -15.71 -33.44
N THR A 28 6.76 -16.39 -34.21
CA THR A 28 6.58 -17.82 -34.53
C THR A 28 7.30 -18.73 -33.51
N PRO A 29 6.56 -19.60 -32.78
CA PRO A 29 7.17 -20.52 -31.84
C PRO A 29 8.04 -21.56 -32.55
N ILE A 30 9.34 -21.57 -32.27
CA ILE A 30 10.34 -22.51 -32.81
C ILE A 30 10.02 -24.00 -32.55
N LEU A 31 9.02 -24.31 -31.71
CA LEU A 31 8.59 -25.66 -31.39
C LEU A 31 7.06 -25.76 -31.42
N GLY A 32 6.43 -25.65 -32.59
CA GLY A 32 5.11 -26.22 -32.95
C GLY A 32 3.95 -26.10 -31.95
N GLY A 33 4.06 -25.20 -30.97
CA GLY A 33 3.14 -25.05 -29.87
C GLY A 33 2.16 -23.97 -30.25
N GLN A 34 0.88 -24.32 -30.27
CA GLN A 34 -0.22 -23.38 -30.47
C GLN A 34 0.07 -22.08 -29.70
N PRO A 35 -0.09 -20.90 -30.33
CA PRO A 35 0.06 -19.64 -29.63
C PRO A 35 -0.83 -19.70 -28.40
N ARG A 36 -0.24 -19.64 -27.20
CA ARG A 36 -1.02 -19.47 -25.97
C ARG A 36 -1.78 -18.17 -26.16
N ALA A 37 -3.06 -18.28 -26.47
CA ALA A 37 -3.99 -17.18 -26.40
C ALA A 37 -3.79 -16.53 -25.03
N TYR A 38 -3.24 -15.32 -25.02
CA TYR A 38 -3.29 -14.47 -23.84
C TYR A 38 -4.72 -13.93 -23.73
N SER A 39 -5.67 -14.85 -23.56
CA SER A 39 -7.00 -14.56 -23.05
C SER A 39 -6.89 -14.68 -21.53
N THR A 40 -6.38 -13.62 -20.89
CA THR A 40 -6.74 -13.39 -19.49
C THR A 40 -7.86 -12.36 -19.50
N GLY A 41 -9.02 -12.81 -19.96
CA GLY A 41 -10.27 -12.16 -19.66
C GLY A 41 -10.34 -11.92 -18.15
N ILE A 42 -10.69 -10.71 -17.77
CA ILE A 42 -10.92 -10.23 -16.41
C ILE A 42 -11.97 -11.09 -15.66
N THR A 43 -12.65 -11.98 -16.39
CA THR A 43 -13.65 -12.96 -15.95
C THR A 43 -13.08 -14.23 -15.32
N GLU A 44 -11.81 -14.59 -15.54
CA GLU A 44 -11.18 -15.81 -14.97
C GLU A 44 -10.24 -15.48 -13.80
N LEU A 45 -10.56 -14.43 -13.03
CA LEU A 45 -9.81 -14.15 -11.80
C LEU A 45 -10.13 -15.24 -10.76
N SER A 46 -9.13 -16.01 -10.33
CA SER A 46 -9.33 -17.10 -9.35
C SER A 46 -10.02 -16.58 -8.08
N LEU A 47 -10.80 -17.42 -7.39
CA LEU A 47 -11.50 -17.03 -6.15
C LEU A 47 -10.52 -16.45 -5.11
N ALA A 48 -9.31 -17.01 -5.04
CA ALA A 48 -8.23 -16.48 -4.21
C ALA A 48 -7.80 -15.06 -4.64
N ALA A 49 -7.68 -14.79 -5.94
CA ALA A 49 -7.34 -13.45 -6.43
C ALA A 49 -8.49 -12.44 -6.22
N ARG A 50 -9.76 -12.84 -6.38
CA ARG A 50 -10.94 -11.99 -6.11
C ARG A 50 -11.03 -11.60 -4.63
N THR A 51 -10.96 -12.58 -3.74
CA THR A 51 -10.96 -12.35 -2.28
C THR A 51 -9.74 -11.53 -1.85
N HIS A 52 -8.60 -11.69 -2.53
CA HIS A 52 -7.42 -10.88 -2.28
C HIS A 52 -7.57 -9.41 -2.69
N LEU A 53 -8.20 -9.12 -3.83
CA LEU A 53 -8.48 -7.75 -4.25
C LEU A 53 -9.57 -7.12 -3.38
N ALA A 54 -10.63 -7.86 -3.04
CA ALA A 54 -11.71 -7.38 -2.18
C ALA A 54 -11.20 -6.98 -0.79
N GLY A 55 -10.37 -7.81 -0.16
CA GLY A 55 -9.80 -7.47 1.13
C GLY A 55 -8.81 -6.30 1.08
N LEU A 56 -8.09 -6.12 -0.03
CA LEU A 56 -7.23 -4.95 -0.19
C LEU A 56 -8.08 -3.67 -0.38
N ALA A 57 -9.10 -3.73 -1.23
CA ALA A 57 -10.01 -2.63 -1.48
C ALA A 57 -10.73 -2.19 -0.21
N ALA A 58 -11.23 -3.14 0.60
CA ALA A 58 -11.90 -2.84 1.86
C ALA A 58 -11.00 -2.06 2.82
N VAL A 59 -9.74 -2.49 2.96
CA VAL A 59 -8.77 -1.83 3.84
C VAL A 59 -8.36 -0.44 3.31
N VAL A 60 -8.22 -0.29 1.98
CA VAL A 60 -7.92 1.00 1.35
C VAL A 60 -9.07 1.99 1.52
N VAL A 61 -10.30 1.56 1.26
CA VAL A 61 -11.50 2.38 1.47
C VAL A 61 -11.60 2.80 2.92
N LEU A 62 -11.43 1.86 3.85
CA LEU A 62 -11.42 2.14 5.29
C LEU A 62 -10.42 3.25 5.62
N ALA A 63 -9.16 3.09 5.23
CA ALA A 63 -8.11 4.03 5.56
C ALA A 63 -8.36 5.42 4.96
N LEU A 64 -8.78 5.49 3.69
CA LEU A 64 -9.12 6.76 3.03
C LEU A 64 -10.29 7.46 3.73
N THR A 65 -11.36 6.74 4.06
CA THR A 65 -12.51 7.31 4.76
C THR A 65 -12.10 7.83 6.14
N VAL A 66 -11.30 7.08 6.90
CA VAL A 66 -10.77 7.56 8.19
C VAL A 66 -9.95 8.84 8.01
N THR A 67 -8.98 8.82 7.10
CA THR A 67 -8.08 9.96 6.88
C THR A 67 -8.89 11.18 6.47
N ILE A 68 -9.78 11.06 5.50
CA ILE A 68 -10.59 12.21 5.04
C ILE A 68 -11.44 12.75 6.19
N THR A 69 -12.16 11.90 6.92
CA THR A 69 -13.01 12.36 8.03
C THR A 69 -12.20 13.05 9.13
N VAL A 70 -11.07 12.48 9.53
CA VAL A 70 -10.20 13.08 10.54
C VAL A 70 -9.63 14.42 10.07
N TRP A 71 -9.10 14.48 8.85
CA TRP A 71 -8.57 15.72 8.27
C TRP A 71 -9.64 16.79 8.17
N THR A 72 -10.85 16.45 7.72
CA THR A 72 -11.97 17.39 7.65
C THR A 72 -12.29 17.94 9.03
N ARG A 73 -12.51 17.10 10.05
CA ARG A 73 -12.87 17.56 11.41
C ARG A 73 -11.78 18.44 12.04
N ILE A 74 -10.51 18.12 11.82
CA ILE A 74 -9.42 18.95 12.32
C ILE A 74 -9.37 20.30 11.62
N ILE A 75 -9.56 20.34 10.30
CA ILE A 75 -9.56 21.59 9.53
C ILE A 75 -10.78 22.45 9.87
N THR A 76 -11.96 21.85 10.09
CA THR A 76 -13.21 22.59 10.27
C THR A 76 -13.50 22.97 11.72
N ASP A 77 -13.17 22.10 12.68
CA ASP A 77 -13.72 22.21 14.05
C ASP A 77 -12.66 22.45 15.13
N VAL A 78 -11.42 21.95 14.95
CA VAL A 78 -10.37 21.99 16.00
C VAL A 78 -9.29 23.03 15.71
N GLY A 79 -8.88 23.17 14.45
CA GLY A 79 -7.74 24.00 14.05
C GLY A 79 -6.38 23.31 14.22
N LEU A 80 -5.43 23.64 13.34
CA LEU A 80 -4.09 23.02 13.29
C LEU A 80 -3.09 23.58 14.33
N SER A 81 -3.45 24.67 15.01
CA SER A 81 -2.61 25.32 16.03
C SER A 81 -2.51 24.50 17.31
N GLU A 82 -3.47 23.62 17.57
CA GLU A 82 -3.49 22.79 18.77
C GLU A 82 -2.60 21.55 18.61
N LEU A 83 -1.72 21.32 19.57
CA LEU A 83 -0.81 20.16 19.54
C LEU A 83 -1.59 18.83 19.50
N TYR A 84 -2.76 18.79 20.14
CA TYR A 84 -3.66 17.62 20.11
C TYR A 84 -4.13 17.27 18.71
N ALA A 85 -4.38 18.26 17.84
CA ALA A 85 -4.89 18.05 16.48
C ALA A 85 -3.94 17.19 15.62
N TRP A 86 -2.65 17.22 15.90
CA TRP A 86 -1.64 16.42 15.20
C TRP A 86 -1.72 14.93 15.52
N HIS A 87 -2.26 14.53 16.69
CA HIS A 87 -2.40 13.13 17.04
C HIS A 87 -3.31 12.35 16.07
N PRO A 88 -4.61 12.71 15.90
CA PRO A 88 -5.49 11.99 14.99
C PRO A 88 -5.06 12.15 13.53
N LEU A 89 -4.49 13.29 13.12
CA LEU A 89 -3.94 13.48 11.77
C LEU A 89 -2.82 12.48 11.47
N LEU A 90 -1.84 12.36 12.36
CA LEU A 90 -0.70 11.47 12.17
C LEU A 90 -1.12 10.00 12.28
N MET A 91 -2.02 9.63 13.20
CA MET A 91 -2.52 8.25 13.30
C MET A 91 -3.30 7.82 12.07
N SER A 92 -4.18 8.68 11.54
CA SER A 92 -4.95 8.37 10.34
C SER A 92 -4.06 8.30 9.09
N THR A 93 -3.05 9.18 8.99
CA THR A 93 -2.07 9.14 7.90
C THR A 93 -1.19 7.89 7.99
N ALA A 94 -0.76 7.52 9.21
CA ALA A 94 -0.01 6.30 9.46
C ALA A 94 -0.78 5.05 9.01
N ALA A 95 -2.05 4.94 9.38
CA ALA A 95 -2.90 3.83 8.95
C ALA A 95 -2.98 3.75 7.41
N THR A 96 -3.24 4.87 6.74
CA THR A 96 -3.29 4.93 5.27
C THR A 96 -1.98 4.54 4.60
N LEU A 97 -0.85 5.02 5.11
CA LEU A 97 0.47 4.62 4.61
C LEU A 97 0.72 3.13 4.85
N PHE A 98 0.32 2.57 5.98
CA PHE A 98 0.50 1.15 6.29
C PHE A 98 -0.27 0.26 5.31
N VAL A 99 -1.51 0.64 5.00
CA VAL A 99 -2.36 -0.02 4.00
C VAL A 99 -1.77 0.11 2.60
N THR A 100 -1.28 1.30 2.27
CA THR A 100 -0.57 1.56 1.01
C THR A 100 0.66 0.67 0.90
N ALA A 101 1.41 0.46 1.98
CA ALA A 101 2.55 -0.44 1.99
C ALA A 101 2.14 -1.89 1.70
N ILE A 102 1.00 -2.36 2.23
CA ILE A 102 0.44 -3.67 1.89
C ILE A 102 0.09 -3.73 0.41
N ALA A 103 -0.57 -2.70 -0.14
CA ALA A 103 -0.91 -2.63 -1.56
C ALA A 103 0.34 -2.68 -2.46
N VAL A 104 1.39 -1.92 -2.12
CA VAL A 104 2.66 -1.88 -2.84
C VAL A 104 3.37 -3.24 -2.82
N ALA A 105 3.36 -3.95 -1.69
CA ALA A 105 3.92 -5.29 -1.59
C ALA A 105 3.19 -6.32 -2.48
N GLN A 106 1.93 -6.04 -2.81
CA GLN A 106 1.09 -6.90 -3.66
C GLN A 106 1.04 -6.47 -5.12
N ALA A 107 1.39 -5.22 -5.41
CA ALA A 107 1.39 -4.69 -6.75
C ALA A 107 2.38 -5.48 -7.63
N LYS A 108 1.89 -5.96 -8.78
CA LYS A 108 2.78 -6.49 -9.81
C LYS A 108 3.65 -5.34 -10.35
N PRO A 109 4.89 -5.61 -10.78
CA PRO A 109 5.80 -4.60 -11.33
C PRO A 109 5.18 -3.78 -12.49
N VAL A 110 4.21 -4.35 -13.20
CA VAL A 110 3.50 -3.73 -14.32
C VAL A 110 2.76 -2.45 -13.91
N PHE A 111 2.16 -2.40 -12.72
CA PHE A 111 1.38 -1.22 -12.28
C PHE A 111 2.28 -0.02 -12.00
N LEU A 112 3.47 -0.24 -11.42
CA LEU A 112 4.44 0.82 -11.14
C LEU A 112 5.12 1.36 -12.42
N ARG A 113 5.18 0.56 -13.49
CA ARG A 113 5.75 0.97 -14.78
C ARG A 113 4.84 1.92 -15.57
N GLY A 114 3.53 1.85 -15.33
CA GLY A 114 2.51 2.71 -15.97
C GLY A 114 2.42 4.12 -15.39
N LEU A 115 3.01 4.38 -14.22
CA LEU A 115 3.00 5.72 -13.62
C LEU A 115 3.99 6.64 -14.37
N PRO A 116 3.57 7.85 -14.79
CA PRO A 116 4.42 8.81 -15.48
C PRO A 116 5.32 9.59 -14.51
N ILE A 117 5.89 8.91 -13.49
CA ILE A 117 6.77 9.51 -12.49
C ILE A 117 8.21 9.08 -12.79
N PRO A 118 9.09 10.00 -13.23
CA PRO A 118 10.50 9.70 -13.48
C PRO A 118 11.17 9.10 -12.22
N GLY A 119 11.92 8.01 -12.38
CA GLY A 119 12.61 7.33 -11.28
C GLY A 119 11.83 6.20 -10.59
N LEU A 120 10.49 6.27 -10.54
CA LEU A 120 9.68 5.21 -9.91
C LEU A 120 9.70 3.89 -10.69
N ARG A 121 9.92 3.94 -12.00
CA ARG A 121 9.98 2.78 -12.91
C ARG A 121 11.08 1.76 -12.53
N ASN A 122 12.13 2.21 -11.85
CA ASN A 122 13.31 1.40 -11.52
C ASN A 122 13.35 0.95 -10.06
N ILE A 123 12.47 1.47 -9.21
CA ILE A 123 12.46 1.12 -7.78
C ILE A 123 11.85 -0.27 -7.60
N ARG A 124 12.55 -1.14 -6.88
CA ARG A 124 12.04 -2.48 -6.53
C ARG A 124 10.82 -2.34 -5.59
N PRO A 125 9.70 -3.05 -5.83
CA PRO A 125 8.51 -2.97 -4.97
C PRO A 125 8.79 -3.21 -3.49
N ALA A 126 9.73 -4.10 -3.16
CA ALA A 126 10.15 -4.36 -1.79
C ALA A 126 10.84 -3.15 -1.11
N VAL A 127 11.55 -2.32 -1.88
CA VAL A 127 12.15 -1.08 -1.38
C VAL A 127 11.05 -0.06 -1.09
N LEU A 128 10.13 0.14 -2.03
CA LEU A 128 9.00 1.05 -1.86
C LEU A 128 8.13 0.63 -0.67
N HIS A 129 7.77 -0.66 -0.57
CA HIS A 129 7.06 -1.22 0.59
C HIS A 129 7.76 -0.88 1.91
N GLY A 130 9.08 -1.10 1.97
CA GLY A 130 9.87 -0.81 3.17
C GLY A 130 9.83 0.67 3.57
N TYR A 131 10.01 1.59 2.62
CA TYR A 131 9.93 3.03 2.90
C TYR A 131 8.53 3.45 3.33
N THR A 132 7.49 3.02 2.60
CA THR A 132 6.10 3.37 2.93
C THR A 132 5.71 2.84 4.32
N ALA A 133 6.06 1.59 4.64
CA ALA A 133 5.80 1.01 5.97
C ALA A 133 6.63 1.69 7.07
N GLY A 134 7.89 2.04 6.80
CA GLY A 134 8.73 2.77 7.75
C GLY A 134 8.18 4.15 8.07
N THR A 135 7.76 4.90 7.06
CA THR A 135 7.12 6.22 7.25
C THR A 135 5.80 6.10 8.02
N ALA A 136 5.00 5.07 7.74
CA ALA A 136 3.77 4.80 8.49
C ALA A 136 4.06 4.61 9.99
N VAL A 137 5.04 3.78 10.34
CA VAL A 137 5.44 3.56 11.74
C VAL A 137 5.98 4.82 12.38
N ALA A 138 6.80 5.60 11.66
CA ALA A 138 7.31 6.87 12.16
C ALA A 138 6.18 7.84 12.52
N PHE A 139 5.16 7.96 11.68
CA PHE A 139 3.99 8.80 11.97
C PHE A 139 3.18 8.27 13.16
N ALA A 140 2.98 6.96 13.26
CA ALA A 140 2.28 6.36 14.40
C ALA A 140 3.01 6.62 15.73
N VAL A 141 4.33 6.49 15.75
CA VAL A 141 5.18 6.78 16.91
C VAL A 141 5.15 8.27 17.25
N SER A 142 5.28 9.17 16.26
CA SER A 142 5.17 10.61 16.48
C SER A 142 3.82 11.00 17.07
N ALA A 143 2.72 10.42 16.56
CA ALA A 143 1.39 10.65 17.11
C ALA A 143 1.25 10.19 18.56
N LEU A 144 1.87 9.05 18.90
CA LEU A 144 1.91 8.52 20.27
C LEU A 144 2.68 9.45 21.21
N ILE A 145 3.85 9.94 20.77
CA ILE A 145 4.66 10.91 21.55
C ILE A 145 3.86 12.20 21.80
N ILE A 146 3.19 12.71 20.77
CA ILE A 146 2.36 13.92 20.87
C ILE A 146 1.27 13.74 21.92
N ILE A 147 0.50 12.64 21.88
CA ILE A 147 -0.60 12.45 22.83
C ILE A 147 -0.11 12.22 24.27
N ILE A 148 1.02 11.52 24.45
CA ILE A 148 1.68 11.41 25.76
C ILE A 148 2.04 12.80 26.28
N ARG A 149 2.60 13.66 25.42
CA ARG A 149 3.00 15.02 25.81
C ARG A 149 1.79 15.88 26.17
N VAL A 150 0.73 15.86 25.36
CA VAL A 150 -0.52 16.59 25.63
C VAL A 150 -1.09 16.19 26.97
N LYS A 151 -1.24 14.88 27.23
CA LYS A 151 -1.76 14.37 28.50
C LYS A 151 -0.89 14.71 29.70
N SER A 152 0.43 14.59 29.55
CA SER A 152 1.37 14.96 30.60
C SER A 152 1.31 16.45 30.97
N LEU A 153 1.10 17.34 29.99
CA LEU A 153 0.94 18.77 30.25
C LEU A 153 -0.42 19.10 30.87
N GLY A 154 -1.47 18.35 30.51
CA GLY A 154 -2.80 18.48 31.08
C GLY A 154 -3.00 17.82 32.46
N GLY A 155 -2.01 17.07 32.95
CA GLY A 155 -2.13 16.31 34.20
C GLY A 155 -3.08 15.11 34.09
N GLU A 156 -3.30 14.59 32.88
CA GLU A 156 -4.17 13.45 32.62
C GLU A 156 -3.41 12.12 32.62
N ASP A 157 -4.10 11.06 33.07
CA ASP A 157 -3.57 9.70 33.01
C ASP A 157 -3.36 9.22 31.55
N GLN A 158 -2.23 8.56 31.32
CA GLN A 158 -1.86 7.96 30.05
C GLN A 158 -2.41 6.54 29.97
N PHE A 159 -2.88 6.13 28.79
CA PHE A 159 -3.31 4.76 28.50
C PHE A 159 -4.39 4.17 29.43
N SER A 160 -5.20 5.01 30.07
CA SER A 160 -6.28 4.58 30.96
C SER A 160 -7.59 4.21 30.23
N SER A 161 -7.75 4.67 28.98
CA SER A 161 -8.96 4.41 28.17
C SER A 161 -8.78 3.23 27.21
N PRO A 162 -9.87 2.54 26.81
CA PRO A 162 -9.82 1.50 25.78
C PRO A 162 -9.17 1.97 24.47
N HIS A 163 -9.47 3.21 24.04
CA HIS A 163 -8.82 3.84 22.89
C HIS A 163 -7.30 3.96 23.08
N GLY A 164 -6.86 4.44 24.25
CA GLY A 164 -5.44 4.62 24.55
C GLY A 164 -4.67 3.29 24.58
N ILE A 165 -5.23 2.26 25.21
CA ILE A 165 -4.64 0.92 25.26
C ILE A 165 -4.58 0.29 23.86
N ALA A 166 -5.69 0.32 23.11
CA ALA A 166 -5.75 -0.21 21.76
C ALA A 166 -4.75 0.51 20.83
N GLY A 167 -4.63 1.84 20.95
CA GLY A 167 -3.67 2.66 20.21
C GLY A 167 -2.23 2.24 20.49
N LEU A 168 -1.86 2.08 21.76
CA LEU A 168 -0.52 1.64 22.15
C LEU A 168 -0.18 0.26 21.59
N VAL A 169 -1.10 -0.71 21.74
CA VAL A 169 -0.92 -2.06 21.21
C VAL A 169 -0.74 -2.02 19.69
N ALA A 170 -1.55 -1.23 18.96
CA ALA A 170 -1.44 -1.11 17.52
C ALA A 170 -0.09 -0.55 17.07
N VAL A 171 0.43 0.48 17.75
CA VAL A 171 1.75 1.06 17.46
C VAL A 171 2.87 0.04 17.69
N ILE A 172 2.82 -0.70 18.81
CA ILE A 172 3.80 -1.75 19.10
C ILE A 172 3.77 -2.84 18.03
N LEU A 173 2.58 -3.32 17.66
CA LEU A 173 2.44 -4.33 16.63
C LEU A 173 2.93 -3.85 15.26
N ALA A 174 2.69 -2.58 14.91
CA ALA A 174 3.20 -1.98 13.68
C ALA A 174 4.73 -1.90 13.66
N ALA A 175 5.35 -1.51 14.78
CA ALA A 175 6.80 -1.49 14.92
C ALA A 175 7.41 -2.89 14.81
N LEU A 176 6.83 -3.89 15.50
CA LEU A 176 7.26 -5.29 15.41
C LEU A 176 7.11 -5.84 13.99
N GLN A 177 6.01 -5.52 13.32
CA GLN A 177 5.76 -5.93 11.94
C GLN A 177 6.81 -5.33 10.99
N ALA A 178 7.15 -4.04 11.13
CA ALA A 178 8.21 -3.42 10.34
C ALA A 178 9.59 -4.04 10.63
N ALA A 179 9.93 -4.28 11.90
CA ALA A 179 11.17 -4.93 12.31
C ALA A 179 11.29 -6.35 11.73
N GLY A 180 10.23 -7.15 11.78
CA GLY A 180 10.17 -8.47 11.15
C GLY A 180 10.36 -8.40 9.64
N GLY A 181 9.83 -7.36 8.98
CA GLY A 181 10.06 -7.09 7.56
C GLY A 181 11.52 -6.81 7.24
N VAL A 182 12.22 -6.04 8.09
CA VAL A 182 13.67 -5.78 7.95
C VAL A 182 14.47 -7.06 8.13
N ALA A 183 14.19 -7.85 9.17
CA ALA A 183 14.85 -9.12 9.43
C ALA A 183 14.68 -10.12 8.26
N LEU A 184 13.50 -10.15 7.63
CA LEU A 184 13.24 -10.98 6.45
C LEU A 184 14.04 -10.56 5.21
N ARG A 185 14.49 -9.30 5.12
CA ARG A 185 15.33 -8.81 4.01
C ARG A 185 16.79 -9.15 4.20
N THR A 186 17.25 -9.30 5.44
CA THR A 186 18.63 -9.66 5.76
C THR A 186 18.84 -11.18 5.89
N ALA A 187 17.77 -11.97 5.96
CA ALA A 187 17.82 -13.42 5.99
C ALA A 187 18.44 -14.04 4.73
N GLN A 188 19.28 -15.06 4.90
CA GLN A 188 19.96 -15.75 3.79
C GLN A 188 18.96 -16.51 2.90
N PRO A 189 19.05 -16.38 1.56
CA PRO A 189 18.18 -17.13 0.65
C PRO A 189 18.31 -18.66 0.81
N GLY A 190 17.21 -19.39 0.64
CA GLY A 190 17.23 -20.86 0.52
C GLY A 190 16.74 -21.65 1.74
N GLN A 191 16.60 -21.02 2.90
CA GLN A 191 16.11 -21.70 4.09
C GLN A 191 14.58 -21.91 4.03
N ALA A 192 14.10 -23.13 4.25
CA ALA A 192 12.68 -23.49 4.08
C ALA A 192 11.75 -22.69 4.99
N TRP A 193 12.19 -22.36 6.22
CA TRP A 193 11.42 -21.58 7.19
C TRP A 193 11.16 -20.13 6.74
N ILE A 194 12.01 -19.56 5.86
CA ILE A 194 11.82 -18.19 5.35
C ILE A 194 10.50 -18.07 4.58
N LYS A 195 10.08 -19.14 3.87
CA LYS A 195 8.78 -19.16 3.19
C LYS A 195 7.63 -19.06 4.18
N GLN A 196 7.72 -19.79 5.30
CA GLN A 196 6.72 -19.76 6.37
C GLN A 196 6.68 -18.39 7.05
N VAL A 197 7.84 -17.82 7.41
CA VAL A 197 7.91 -16.50 8.05
C VAL A 197 7.45 -15.39 7.10
N ARG A 198 7.72 -15.46 5.80
CA ARG A 198 7.15 -14.52 4.81
C ARG A 198 5.63 -14.66 4.66
N SER A 199 5.08 -15.86 4.89
CA SER A 199 3.62 -16.05 4.91
C SER A 199 3.03 -15.43 6.18
N ALA A 200 3.62 -15.74 7.34
CA ALA A 200 3.22 -15.20 8.63
C ALA A 200 3.31 -13.66 8.66
N HIS A 201 4.40 -13.08 8.18
CA HIS A 201 4.56 -11.63 8.06
C HIS A 201 3.48 -11.01 7.17
N ARG A 202 3.12 -11.65 6.04
CA ARG A 202 2.01 -11.16 5.20
C ARG A 202 0.67 -11.20 5.93
N ALA A 203 0.37 -12.29 6.64
CA ALA A 203 -0.88 -12.43 7.39
C ALA A 203 -0.94 -11.43 8.54
N ALA A 204 0.13 -11.33 9.34
CA ALA A 204 0.25 -10.38 10.43
C ALA A 204 0.08 -8.94 9.95
N GLY A 205 0.57 -8.58 8.76
CA GLY A 205 0.37 -7.24 8.19
C GLY A 205 -1.11 -6.82 8.09
N TYR A 206 -2.01 -7.76 7.75
CA TYR A 206 -3.45 -7.48 7.73
C TYR A 206 -4.04 -7.32 9.14
N VAL A 207 -3.59 -8.14 10.09
CA VAL A 207 -4.01 -8.04 11.50
C VAL A 207 -3.58 -6.69 12.07
N VAL A 208 -2.35 -6.26 11.80
CA VAL A 208 -1.85 -4.94 12.21
C VAL A 208 -2.64 -3.81 11.55
N ALA A 209 -2.97 -3.92 10.27
CA ALA A 209 -3.80 -2.91 9.60
C ALA A 209 -5.18 -2.78 10.27
N ALA A 210 -5.82 -3.90 10.64
CA ALA A 210 -7.06 -3.86 11.42
C ALA A 210 -6.86 -3.27 12.81
N ALA A 211 -5.77 -3.65 13.50
CA ALA A 211 -5.44 -3.13 14.82
C ALA A 211 -5.21 -1.61 14.81
N LEU A 212 -4.62 -1.05 13.75
CA LEU A 212 -4.48 0.41 13.57
C LEU A 212 -5.82 1.12 13.30
N ALA A 213 -6.78 0.42 12.72
CA ALA A 213 -8.11 0.97 12.46
C ALA A 213 -8.94 1.06 13.75
N VAL A 214 -8.90 0.06 14.63
CA VAL A 214 -9.75 0.01 15.85
C VAL A 214 -9.64 1.27 16.74
N PRO A 215 -8.46 1.82 17.05
CA PRO A 215 -8.36 3.08 17.80
C PRO A 215 -8.96 4.27 17.05
N LEU A 216 -8.78 4.34 15.73
CA LEU A 216 -9.33 5.41 14.90
C LEU A 216 -10.87 5.39 14.90
N TRP A 217 -11.47 4.20 14.99
CA TRP A 217 -12.91 4.05 15.22
C TRP A 217 -13.36 4.71 16.54
N PHE A 218 -12.71 4.36 17.65
CA PHE A 218 -13.01 4.99 18.94
C PHE A 218 -12.80 6.50 18.90
N GLY A 219 -11.80 6.97 18.15
CA GLY A 219 -11.55 8.40 17.94
C GLY A 219 -12.69 9.08 17.17
N LEU A 220 -13.31 8.41 16.21
CA LEU A 220 -14.50 8.93 15.50
C LEU A 220 -15.71 9.03 16.42
N GLU A 221 -15.95 8.03 17.28
CA GLU A 221 -17.04 8.11 18.28
C GLU A 221 -16.85 9.30 19.23
N TYR A 222 -15.61 9.61 19.59
CA TYR A 222 -15.28 10.77 20.41
C TYR A 222 -15.51 12.11 19.68
N LEU A 223 -15.37 12.13 18.36
CA LEU A 223 -15.62 13.29 17.50
C LEU A 223 -17.10 13.43 17.07
N ASP A 224 -17.93 12.42 17.30
CA ASP A 224 -19.33 12.34 16.82
C ASP A 224 -20.37 12.57 17.93
N ALA A 225 -20.11 13.51 18.84
CA ALA A 225 -21.12 13.97 19.81
C ALA A 225 -22.32 14.72 19.17
N GLY A 226 -22.64 14.49 17.88
CA GLY A 226 -23.72 15.13 17.14
C GLY A 226 -24.17 14.37 15.88
N GLU A 227 -25.33 13.73 16.00
CA GLU A 227 -26.31 13.27 14.99
C GLU A 227 -25.84 12.69 13.63
N GLY A 228 -26.05 11.37 13.46
CA GLY A 228 -26.39 10.72 12.19
C GLY A 228 -25.25 10.40 11.21
N ALA A 229 -24.18 11.19 11.19
CA ALA A 229 -23.07 11.02 10.25
C ALA A 229 -22.28 9.71 10.46
N THR A 230 -22.31 9.12 11.66
CA THR A 230 -21.58 7.87 11.91
C THR A 230 -22.28 6.59 11.50
N ALA A 231 -23.58 6.55 11.19
CA ALA A 231 -24.25 5.26 10.95
C ALA A 231 -23.72 4.54 9.70
N TRP A 232 -23.50 5.27 8.60
CA TRP A 232 -22.94 4.70 7.37
C TRP A 232 -21.45 4.42 7.49
N LEU A 233 -20.70 5.26 8.21
CA LEU A 233 -19.32 4.96 8.61
C LEU A 233 -19.30 3.66 9.41
N ARG A 234 -20.23 3.49 10.35
CA ARG A 234 -20.29 2.30 11.19
C ARG A 234 -20.46 1.01 10.40
N ALA A 235 -21.35 1.03 9.42
CA ALA A 235 -21.56 -0.09 8.51
C ALA A 235 -20.33 -0.37 7.61
N ALA A 236 -19.70 0.68 7.07
CA ALA A 236 -18.51 0.54 6.22
C ALA A 236 -17.32 -0.09 6.98
N TRP A 237 -17.15 0.30 8.24
CA TRP A 237 -16.11 -0.21 9.13
C TRP A 237 -16.33 -1.65 9.59
N GLY A 238 -17.55 -2.00 10.02
CA GLY A 238 -17.90 -3.37 10.38
C GLY A 238 -17.68 -4.33 9.20
N GLY A 239 -18.07 -3.92 8.00
CA GLY A 239 -17.81 -4.66 6.77
C GLY A 239 -16.32 -4.82 6.47
N ALA A 240 -15.53 -3.74 6.57
CA ALA A 240 -14.09 -3.79 6.29
C ALA A 240 -13.33 -4.67 7.29
N LEU A 241 -13.61 -4.55 8.59
CA LEU A 241 -13.00 -5.38 9.64
C LEU A 241 -13.39 -6.85 9.51
N ALA A 242 -14.65 -7.15 9.18
CA ALA A 242 -15.10 -8.52 8.93
C ALA A 242 -14.37 -9.15 7.73
N ILE A 243 -14.17 -8.39 6.65
CA ILE A 243 -13.41 -8.86 5.48
C ILE A 243 -11.94 -9.12 5.82
N VAL A 244 -11.33 -8.27 6.65
CA VAL A 244 -9.93 -8.46 7.10
C VAL A 244 -9.81 -9.68 8.01
N ALA A 245 -10.72 -9.84 8.97
CA ALA A 245 -10.74 -10.97 9.90
C ALA A 245 -11.00 -12.29 9.16
N ALA A 246 -11.99 -12.34 8.27
CA ALA A 246 -12.27 -13.51 7.43
C ALA A 246 -11.04 -13.92 6.61
N ARG A 247 -10.26 -12.96 6.10
CA ARG A 247 -9.05 -13.24 5.34
C ARG A 247 -7.90 -13.76 6.21
N ALA A 248 -7.76 -13.29 7.45
CA ALA A 248 -6.76 -13.81 8.37
C ALA A 248 -7.00 -15.30 8.69
N LEU A 249 -8.25 -15.76 8.60
CA LEU A 249 -8.68 -17.13 8.91
C LEU A 249 -8.70 -18.09 7.71
N LEU A 250 -8.69 -17.59 6.46
CA LEU A 250 -8.79 -18.39 5.23
C LEU A 250 -7.42 -18.82 4.64
N ARG A 251 -6.36 -18.89 5.45
CA ARG A 251 -5.01 -19.32 5.03
C ARG A 251 -4.44 -20.36 5.98
#